data_AF-A0A6A1TLQ4-F1
#
_entry.id   AF-A0A6A1TLQ4-F1
#
_cell.length_a   1.000
_cell.length_b   1.000
_cell.length_c   1.000
_cell.angle_alpha   90.00
_cell.angle_beta   90.00
_cell.angle_gamma   90.00
#
_symmetry.space_group_name_H-M   'P 1'
#
loop_
_entity.id
_entity.type
_entity.pdbx_description
1 polymer ?
#
loop_
_entity_poly.entity_id
_entity_poly.type
_entity_poly.pdbx_seq_one_letter_code
_entity_poly.pdbx_strand_id
1 'polypeptide(L)' 'MKYYCWMQYYDDDTKKQTKSSEIKFADKHNHSATPSDKDWEDCLDDLVDKVNRLREAPLAALTRATIEASAEKKTRSAH' A
#
# COMPACT_ATOMS: atom_id res chain seq x y z
N MET A 1 -2.79 -2.66 -21.79
CA MET A 1 -2.77 -3.33 -20.48
C MET A 1 -1.97 -2.46 -19.52
N LYS A 2 -2.64 -1.85 -18.56
CA LYS A 2 -2.03 -1.03 -17.52
C LYS A 2 -1.78 -1.89 -16.29
N TYR A 3 -0.63 -1.72 -15.65
CA TYR A 3 -0.29 -2.46 -14.44
C TYR A 3 -0.24 -1.52 -13.25
N TYR A 4 -0.85 -1.94 -12.15
CA TYR A 4 -0.98 -1.16 -10.93
C TYR A 4 -0.49 -1.95 -9.71
N CYS A 5 0.10 -1.25 -8.74
CA CYS A 5 0.41 -1.80 -7.44
C CYS A 5 -0.21 -0.96 -6.31
N TRP A 6 -0.41 -1.61 -5.17
CA TRP A 6 -0.82 -0.99 -3.92
C TRP A 6 -0.40 -1.88 -2.76
N MET A 7 -0.41 -1.33 -1.54
CA MET A 7 -0.25 -2.11 -0.31
C MET A 7 -1.54 -2.10 0.50
N GLN A 8 -1.79 -3.16 1.25
CA GLN A 8 -2.89 -3.23 2.20
C GLN A 8 -2.39 -3.64 3.59
N TYR A 9 -3.01 -3.11 4.63
CA TYR A 9 -2.69 -3.41 6.02
C TYR A 9 -3.98 -3.58 6.82
N TYR A 10 -4.01 -4.59 7.68
CA TYR A 10 -5.06 -4.78 8.67
C TYR A 10 -4.57 -4.29 10.03
N ASP A 11 -5.25 -3.29 10.57
CA ASP A 11 -4.98 -2.77 11.91
C ASP A 11 -5.84 -3.52 12.92
N ASP A 12 -5.20 -4.30 13.79
CA ASP A 12 -5.88 -5.12 14.78
C ASP A 12 -6.57 -4.31 15.88
N ASP A 13 -6.11 -3.09 16.18
CA ASP A 13 -6.73 -2.24 17.22
C ASP A 13 -8.01 -1.60 16.68
N THR A 14 -7.99 -1.14 15.43
CA THR A 14 -9.16 -0.52 14.80
C THR A 14 -10.07 -1.51 14.08
N LYS A 15 -9.61 -2.76 13.90
CA LYS A 15 -10.25 -3.82 13.09
C LYS A 15 -10.52 -3.41 11.64
N LYS A 16 -9.79 -2.42 11.13
CA LYS A 16 -9.97 -1.87 9.79
C LYS A 16 -8.87 -2.34 8.85
N GLN A 17 -9.29 -2.75 7.65
CA GLN A 17 -8.38 -2.93 6.53
C GLN A 17 -8.22 -1.60 5.78
N THR A 18 -6.99 -1.16 5.62
CA THR A 18 -6.63 0.07 4.90
C THR A 18 -5.79 -0.30 3.70
N LYS A 19 -6.00 0.40 2.58
CA LYS A 19 -5.17 0.25 1.37
C LYS A 19 -4.59 1.57 0.92
N SER A 20 -3.38 1.50 0.39
CA SER A 20 -2.79 2.62 -0.33
C SER A 20 -3.59 2.91 -1.61
N SER A 21 -3.32 4.06 -2.20
CA SER A 21 -3.74 4.42 -3.53
C SER A 21 -3.09 3.47 -4.52
N GLU A 22 -3.81 3.12 -5.58
CA GLU A 22 -3.25 2.32 -6.66
C GLU A 22 -2.37 3.22 -7.54
N ILE A 23 -1.10 2.84 -7.69
CA ILE A 23 -0.16 3.54 -8.56
C ILE A 23 0.10 2.71 -9.82
N LYS A 24 0.19 3.37 -10.97
CA LYS A 24 0.46 2.70 -12.25
C LYS A 24 1.97 2.57 -12.46
N PHE A 25 2.49 1.35 -12.52
CA PHE A 25 3.94 1.10 -12.69
C PHE A 25 4.34 0.68 -14.11
N ALA A 26 3.40 0.25 -14.98
CA ALA A 26 3.71 -0.09 -16.38
C ALA A 26 2.50 0.03 -17.33
N ASP A 27 2.78 0.08 -18.64
CA ASP A 27 1.77 0.07 -19.71
C ASP A 27 2.16 -0.76 -20.96
N LYS A 28 1.12 -1.31 -21.60
CA LYS A 28 0.92 -1.93 -22.93
C LYS A 28 1.91 -2.96 -23.50
N HIS A 29 3.17 -3.08 -23.08
CA HIS A 29 4.12 -4.00 -23.74
C HIS A 29 5.12 -4.75 -22.83
N ASN A 30 5.02 -4.61 -21.51
CA ASN A 30 5.98 -5.24 -20.61
C ASN A 30 5.32 -6.36 -19.79
N HIS A 31 5.30 -7.57 -20.35
CA HIS A 31 4.77 -8.78 -19.69
C HIS A 31 5.55 -9.18 -18.43
N SER A 32 6.78 -8.69 -18.28
CA SER A 32 7.64 -8.91 -17.12
C SER A 32 7.73 -7.68 -16.20
N ALA A 33 6.85 -6.69 -16.40
CA ALA A 33 6.82 -5.52 -15.54
C ALA A 33 6.55 -5.93 -14.10
N THR A 34 7.44 -5.54 -13.21
CA THR A 34 7.29 -5.64 -11.77
C THR A 34 7.44 -4.24 -11.18
N PRO A 35 6.75 -3.91 -10.08
CA PRO A 35 6.95 -2.62 -9.44
C PRO A 35 8.36 -2.52 -8.88
N SER A 36 8.98 -1.35 -9.05
CA SER A 36 10.27 -1.02 -8.47
C SER A 36 10.18 -0.84 -6.95
N ASP A 37 11.32 -0.79 -6.27
CA ASP A 37 11.35 -0.47 -4.84
C ASP A 37 10.73 0.91 -4.57
N LYS A 38 10.96 1.88 -5.47
CA LYS A 38 10.35 3.23 -5.40
C LYS A 38 8.83 3.18 -5.47
N ASP A 39 8.26 2.33 -6.33
CA ASP A 39 6.80 2.14 -6.41
C ASP A 39 6.26 1.59 -5.07
N TRP A 40 6.96 0.64 -4.45
CA TRP A 40 6.56 0.10 -3.16
C TRP A 40 6.71 1.10 -2.01
N GLU A 41 7.75 1.93 -2.03
CA GLU A 41 7.92 3.03 -1.08
C GLU A 41 6.77 4.03 -1.17
N ASP A 42 6.36 4.43 -2.39
CA ASP A 42 5.22 5.33 -2.59
C ASP A 42 3.90 4.71 -2.09
N CYS A 43 3.72 3.39 -2.31
CA CYS A 43 2.58 2.68 -1.73
C CYS A 43 2.61 2.67 -0.21
N LEU A 44 3.78 2.47 0.39
CA LEU A 44 3.95 2.40 1.84
C LEU A 44 3.73 3.76 2.50
N ASP A 45 4.24 4.84 1.92
CA ASP A 45 4.07 6.21 2.42
C ASP A 45 2.58 6.58 2.53
N ASP A 46 1.83 6.36 1.45
CA ASP A 46 0.39 6.61 1.40
C ASP A 46 -0.38 5.68 2.35
N LEU A 47 0.04 4.41 2.49
CA LEU A 47 -0.56 3.49 3.45
C LEU A 47 -0.38 3.95 4.90
N VAL A 48 0.83 4.38 5.26
CA VAL A 48 1.16 4.84 6.62
C VAL A 48 0.31 6.04 7.00
N ASP A 49 0.20 7.03 6.10
CA ASP A 49 -0.65 8.19 6.31
C ASP A 49 -2.12 7.78 6.51
N LYS A 50 -2.66 6.90 5.65
CA LYS A 50 -4.07 6.46 5.76
C LYS A 50 -4.37 5.65 7.00
N VAL A 51 -3.47 4.74 7.40
CA VAL A 51 -3.63 3.95 8.63
C VAL A 51 -3.65 4.87 9.83
N ASN A 52 -2.68 5.79 9.93
CA ASN A 52 -2.57 6.67 11.07
C ASN A 52 -3.67 7.72 11.14
N ARG A 53 -4.27 8.13 10.01
CA ARG A 53 -5.50 8.95 10.00
C ARG A 53 -6.71 8.23 10.60
N LEU A 54 -6.76 6.90 10.53
CA LEU A 54 -7.83 6.10 11.12
C LEU A 54 -7.59 5.79 12.61
N ARG A 55 -6.35 5.92 13.07
CA ARG A 55 -5.96 5.78 14.48
C ARG A 55 -6.12 7.12 15.19
N GLU A 56 -7.37 7.46 15.48
CA GLU A 56 -7.71 8.62 16.31
C GLU A 56 -7.42 8.33 17.80
N ALA A 57 -7.27 9.39 18.59
CA ALA A 57 -7.06 9.26 20.03
C ALA A 57 -8.19 8.41 20.67
N PRO A 58 -7.86 7.45 21.56
CA PRO A 58 -6.60 7.31 22.32
C PRO A 58 -5.53 6.43 21.66
N LEU A 59 -5.74 5.96 20.42
CA LEU A 59 -4.77 5.06 19.78
C LEU A 59 -3.53 5.84 19.31
N ALA A 60 -2.36 5.35 19.69
CA ALA A 60 -1.10 5.92 19.20
C ALA A 60 -0.91 5.59 17.72
N ALA A 61 -0.32 6.51 16.97
CA ALA A 61 0.10 6.27 15.59
C ALA A 61 1.10 5.10 15.53
N LEU A 62 0.98 4.27 14.51
CA LEU A 62 1.92 3.19 14.24
C LEU A 62 3.13 3.72 13.47
N THR A 63 4.29 3.11 13.73
CA THR A 63 5.50 3.40 12.99
C THR A 63 5.43 2.84 11.57
N ARG A 64 6.19 3.45 10.66
CA ARG A 64 6.38 2.91 9.29
C ARG A 64 6.76 1.43 9.32
N ALA A 65 7.76 1.07 10.14
CA ALA A 65 8.27 -0.30 10.24
C ALA A 65 7.20 -1.30 10.71
N THR A 66 6.31 -0.88 11.63
CA THR A 66 5.19 -1.72 12.09
C THR A 66 4.21 -2.01 10.96
N ILE A 67 3.86 -0.99 10.18
CA ILE A 67 2.95 -1.14 9.05
C ILE A 67 3.60 -1.97 7.95
N GLU A 68 4.86 -1.68 7.61
CA GLU A 68 5.62 -2.39 6.58
C GLU A 68 5.75 -3.90 6.87
N ALA A 69 6.03 -4.28 8.11
CA ALA A 69 6.22 -5.68 8.50
C ALA A 69 5.01 -6.58 8.23
N SER A 70 3.80 -6.00 8.22
CA SER A 70 2.54 -6.74 8.04
C SER A 70 1.74 -6.28 6.82
N ALA A 71 2.24 -5.32 6.05
CA ALA A 71 1.55 -4.83 4.87
C ALA A 71 1.73 -5.80 3.70
N GLU A 72 0.62 -6.17 3.05
CA GLU A 72 0.64 -7.04 1.89
C GLU A 72 0.81 -6.22 0.61
N LYS A 73 1.83 -6.57 -0.18
CA LYS A 73 2.04 -6.05 -1.53
C LYS A 73 1.05 -6.69 -2.51
N LYS A 74 0.35 -5.86 -3.29
CA LYS A 74 -0.62 -6.31 -4.30
C LYS A 74 -0.34 -5.67 -5.64
N THR A 75 -0.63 -6.42 -6.70
CA THR A 75 -0.54 -5.97 -8.08
C THR A 75 -1.78 -6.37 -8.85
N ARG A 76 -2.23 -5.54 -9.79
CA ARG A 76 -3.28 -5.90 -10.75
C ARG A 76 -2.95 -5.39 -12.15
N SER A 77 -3.54 -6.03 -13.13
CA SER A 77 -3.53 -5.58 -14.52
C SER A 77 -4.93 -5.21 -14.98
N ALA A 78 -5.05 -4.15 -15.79
CA ALA A 78 -6.29 -3.71 -16.41
C ALA A 78 -6.14 -3.62 -17.94
N HIS A 79 -7.15 -4.07 -18.68
CA HIS A 79 -7.15 -4.04 -20.14
C HIS A 79 -7.64 -2.69 -20.69
#